data_AF-A0A6G0X9Q9-F1
#
_entry.id   AF-A0A6G0X9Q9-F1
#
_cell.length_a   1.000
_cell.length_b   1.000
_cell.length_c   1.000
_cell.angle_alpha   90.00
_cell.angle_beta   90.00
_cell.angle_gamma   90.00
#
_symmetry.space_group_name_H-M   'P 1'
#
loop_
_entity.id
_entity.type
_entity.pdbx_description
1 polymer ?
#
loop_
_entity_poly.entity_id
_entity_poly.type
_entity_poly.pdbx_seq_one_letter_code
_entity_poly.pdbx_strand_id
1 'polypeptide(L)'
;MSDEFHTDLDCYSDMQATHNTSGDDDELRMAARAGLILLEKNTALQVDLEDLSSKIHHYEIQQQALSMEVESLRKQRSGAVMEVQAANKEIKTLQLQLHQQQAAWRSTEKSLLAQIQSLTLELHGLKTKPQVACNPPQEIKSRKPDNKEEGNQSDEHESQRGDDPRLALLRQENSELQVQLQQASRDIRQREAKWSKSTLSSNQRIQALEHDLLKLSRENKMIKQEQAEERELLESLRTMMSAYKNMMDANPQATTSDSVHFVDNNNDGGVSGDSMHEDVLRTNATLQGRIKELENIVEKISRTPLEWNADTVPCAVLNNTKHRLISVLTSKKHEQTREIPPSEETNTPQDAFPIPIRSSNDKTATDDLVEDARTRPRCVAAASVWVLLVSWVVSLMGLQATSCRRAVDWVPQGKRDEHHDEEDTTDIEDSSWA
;
A
#
# COMPACT_ATOMS: atom_id res chain seq x y z
N MET A 1 -7.70 26.05 -106.39
CA MET A 1 -7.19 27.38 -106.02
C MET A 1 -6.53 27.20 -104.66
N SER A 2 -5.26 26.78 -104.66
CA SER A 2 -4.09 27.69 -104.75
C SER A 2 -3.85 28.27 -103.34
N ASP A 3 -2.76 28.03 -102.63
CA ASP A 3 -1.39 27.71 -103.06
C ASP A 3 -0.62 26.92 -102.00
N GLU A 4 0.30 26.11 -102.52
CA GLU A 4 1.49 25.57 -101.87
C GLU A 4 2.35 26.70 -101.27
N PHE A 5 2.79 26.52 -100.03
CA PHE A 5 4.05 27.09 -99.57
C PHE A 5 4.89 25.97 -98.97
N HIS A 6 5.56 25.25 -99.89
CA HIS A 6 6.89 24.73 -99.64
C HIS A 6 7.83 25.92 -99.46
N THR A 7 8.41 26.04 -98.28
CA THR A 7 9.67 26.75 -98.10
C THR A 7 10.60 25.79 -97.43
N ASP A 8 11.51 25.27 -98.25
CA ASP A 8 12.79 24.73 -97.85
C ASP A 8 13.43 25.65 -96.81
N LEU A 9 13.54 25.14 -95.58
CA LEU A 9 14.42 25.68 -94.55
C LEU A 9 15.31 24.58 -93.98
N ASP A 10 15.76 23.69 -94.88
CA ASP A 10 16.90 22.80 -94.65
C ASP A 10 18.12 23.41 -95.35
N CYS A 11 18.83 24.31 -94.67
CA CYS A 11 20.27 24.56 -94.84
C CYS A 11 20.67 25.79 -94.01
N TYR A 12 21.79 25.68 -93.28
CA TYR A 12 22.35 26.64 -92.31
C TYR A 12 21.91 26.46 -90.85
N SER A 13 22.29 25.34 -90.25
CA SER A 13 22.73 25.34 -88.84
C SER A 13 23.91 24.41 -88.58
N ASP A 14 24.65 24.06 -89.63
CA ASP A 14 25.77 23.13 -89.58
C ASP A 14 27.09 23.86 -89.85
N MET A 15 27.40 24.85 -89.01
CA MET A 15 28.75 25.37 -88.85
C MET A 15 28.91 26.00 -87.47
N GLN A 16 29.84 25.43 -86.69
CA GLN A 16 30.44 25.96 -85.46
C GLN A 16 29.64 25.77 -84.17
N ALA A 17 29.50 24.52 -83.73
CA ALA A 17 29.44 24.17 -82.30
C ALA A 17 30.33 22.96 -81.98
N THR A 18 31.48 22.83 -82.65
CA THR A 18 32.51 21.85 -82.31
C THR A 18 33.57 22.52 -81.44
N HIS A 19 33.22 22.84 -80.19
CA HIS A 19 34.15 22.90 -79.07
C HIS A 19 33.37 23.26 -77.79
N ASN A 20 33.36 22.33 -76.83
CA ASN A 20 32.90 22.43 -75.42
C ASN A 20 31.50 21.95 -75.04
N THR A 21 30.68 21.38 -75.93
CA THR A 21 29.33 20.87 -75.54
C THR A 21 29.35 19.55 -74.77
N SER A 22 30.43 18.76 -74.82
CA SER A 22 30.49 17.50 -74.05
C SER A 22 30.68 17.72 -72.55
N GLY A 23 31.25 18.86 -72.14
CA GLY A 23 31.40 19.23 -70.72
C GLY A 23 30.06 19.71 -70.13
N ASP A 24 29.37 20.60 -70.85
CA ASP A 24 28.12 21.20 -70.41
C ASP A 24 26.99 20.15 -70.25
N ASP A 25 26.91 19.16 -71.14
CA ASP A 25 25.93 18.07 -71.04
C ASP A 25 26.20 17.12 -69.84
N ASP A 26 27.47 16.90 -69.49
CA ASP A 26 27.83 16.08 -68.34
C ASP A 26 27.61 16.84 -67.02
N GLU A 27 27.84 18.14 -67.00
CA GLU A 27 27.47 19.02 -65.87
C GLU A 27 25.96 19.05 -65.64
N LEU A 28 25.17 19.18 -66.71
CA LEU A 28 23.70 19.11 -66.63
C LEU A 28 23.22 17.74 -66.12
N ARG A 29 23.84 16.64 -66.56
CA ARG A 29 23.54 15.29 -66.06
C ARG A 29 23.91 15.13 -64.58
N MET A 30 25.06 15.65 -64.15
CA MET A 30 25.47 15.63 -62.74
C MET A 30 24.54 16.47 -61.87
N ALA A 31 24.15 17.66 -62.32
CA ALA A 31 23.20 18.52 -61.63
C ALA A 31 21.81 17.86 -61.50
N ALA A 32 21.32 17.21 -62.56
CA ALA A 32 20.05 16.48 -62.51
C ALA A 32 20.10 15.31 -61.51
N ARG A 33 21.22 14.56 -61.46
CA ARG A 33 21.42 13.47 -60.47
C ARG A 33 21.49 14.01 -59.04
N ALA A 34 22.22 15.09 -58.81
CA ALA A 34 22.27 15.76 -57.51
C ALA A 34 20.88 16.26 -57.09
N GLY A 35 20.11 16.82 -58.02
CA GLY A 35 18.72 17.22 -57.81
C GLY A 35 17.82 16.06 -57.39
N LEU A 36 17.94 14.90 -58.05
CA LEU A 36 17.17 13.71 -57.69
C LEU A 36 17.54 13.18 -56.28
N ILE A 37 18.83 13.11 -55.96
CA ILE A 37 19.31 12.71 -54.63
C ILE A 37 18.81 13.68 -53.55
N LEU A 38 18.78 14.98 -53.83
CA LEU A 38 18.24 15.98 -52.90
C LEU A 38 16.74 15.80 -52.68
N LEU A 39 15.97 15.48 -53.73
CA LEU A 39 14.54 15.19 -53.61
C LEU A 39 14.30 13.92 -52.79
N GLU A 40 15.05 12.85 -53.02
CA GLU A 40 14.98 11.61 -52.23
C GLU A 40 15.32 11.85 -50.75
N LYS A 41 16.35 12.66 -50.47
CA LYS A 41 16.67 13.06 -49.09
C LYS A 41 15.59 13.95 -48.48
N ASN A 42 14.97 14.83 -49.26
CA ASN A 42 13.90 15.69 -48.79
C ASN A 42 12.64 14.88 -48.43
N THR A 43 12.28 13.88 -49.24
CA THR A 43 11.15 12.99 -48.93
C THR A 43 11.44 12.12 -47.69
N ALA A 44 12.67 11.61 -47.53
CA ALA A 44 13.06 10.90 -46.31
C ALA A 44 12.94 11.79 -45.06
N LEU A 45 13.46 13.02 -45.13
CA LEU A 45 13.34 13.98 -44.02
C LEU A 45 11.89 14.37 -43.73
N GLN A 46 11.02 14.42 -44.74
CA GLN A 46 9.60 14.68 -44.53
C GLN A 46 8.94 13.55 -43.73
N VAL A 47 9.25 12.29 -44.04
CA VAL A 47 8.75 11.13 -43.28
C VAL A 47 9.24 11.19 -41.82
N ASP A 48 10.52 11.51 -41.59
CA ASP A 48 11.07 11.65 -40.25
C ASP A 48 10.41 12.79 -39.46
N LEU A 49 10.09 13.91 -40.12
CA LEU A 49 9.37 15.02 -39.52
C LEU A 49 7.93 14.64 -39.14
N GLU A 50 7.24 13.88 -39.99
CA GLU A 50 5.88 13.40 -39.73
C GLU A 50 5.86 12.39 -38.56
N ASP A 51 6.84 11.49 -38.48
CA ASP A 51 7.02 10.55 -37.36
C ASP A 51 7.33 11.29 -36.05
N LEU A 52 8.25 12.26 -36.10
CA LEU A 52 8.59 13.07 -34.92
C LEU A 52 7.39 13.91 -34.46
N SER A 53 6.64 14.52 -35.37
CA SER A 53 5.42 15.25 -35.06
C SER A 53 4.38 14.34 -34.40
N SER A 54 4.23 13.10 -34.88
CA SER A 54 3.33 12.11 -34.29
C SER A 54 3.75 11.72 -32.86
N LYS A 55 5.06 11.53 -32.64
CA LYS A 55 5.62 11.26 -31.30
C LYS A 55 5.41 12.43 -30.35
N ILE A 56 5.66 13.67 -30.79
CA ILE A 56 5.40 14.86 -29.98
C ILE A 56 3.94 14.91 -29.56
N HIS A 57 3.01 14.74 -30.51
CA HIS A 57 1.58 14.75 -30.20
C HIS A 57 1.18 13.63 -29.23
N HIS A 58 1.77 12.44 -29.37
CA HIS A 58 1.56 11.34 -28.43
C HIS A 58 2.02 11.70 -27.00
N TYR A 59 3.20 12.30 -26.87
CA TYR A 59 3.72 12.73 -25.57
C TYR A 59 2.90 13.86 -24.94
N GLU A 60 2.36 14.79 -25.74
CA GLU A 60 1.46 15.84 -25.25
C GLU A 60 0.17 15.25 -24.65
N ILE A 61 -0.44 14.27 -25.33
CA ILE A 61 -1.62 13.55 -24.83
C ILE A 61 -1.28 12.81 -23.53
N GLN A 62 -0.13 12.13 -23.48
CA GLN A 62 0.32 11.42 -22.29
C GLN A 62 0.55 12.40 -21.12
N GLN A 63 1.17 13.54 -21.37
CA GLN A 63 1.39 14.59 -20.38
C GLN A 63 0.07 15.13 -19.84
N GLN A 64 -0.92 15.35 -20.71
CA GLN A 64 -2.25 15.80 -20.30
C GLN A 64 -2.95 14.75 -19.42
N ALA A 65 -2.89 13.47 -19.79
CA ALA A 65 -3.46 12.39 -19.00
C ALA A 65 -2.83 12.30 -17.60
N LEU A 66 -1.49 12.36 -17.53
CA LEU A 66 -0.77 12.36 -16.25
C LEU A 66 -1.10 13.60 -15.40
N SER A 67 -1.25 14.77 -16.02
CA SER A 67 -1.65 15.99 -15.32
C SER A 67 -3.02 15.86 -14.65
N MET A 68 -4.00 15.28 -15.37
CA MET A 68 -5.32 15.00 -14.82
C MET A 68 -5.29 13.98 -13.67
N GLU A 69 -4.46 12.93 -13.78
CA GLU A 69 -4.28 11.95 -12.71
C GLU A 69 -3.69 12.61 -11.45
N VAL A 70 -2.67 13.46 -11.60
CA VAL A 70 -2.09 14.21 -10.48
C VAL A 70 -3.14 15.10 -9.81
N GLU A 71 -3.99 15.78 -10.57
CA GLU A 71 -5.06 16.59 -10.00
C GLU A 71 -6.10 15.75 -9.23
N SER A 72 -6.47 14.59 -9.77
CA SER A 72 -7.34 13.63 -9.10
C SER A 72 -6.74 13.15 -7.78
N LEU A 73 -5.45 12.79 -7.76
CA LEU A 73 -4.73 12.38 -6.56
C LEU A 73 -4.66 13.51 -5.52
N ARG A 74 -4.49 14.77 -5.94
CA ARG A 74 -4.54 15.93 -5.03
C ARG A 74 -5.91 16.09 -4.39
N LYS A 75 -7.00 15.93 -5.16
CA LYS A 75 -8.38 15.96 -4.64
C LYS A 75 -8.62 14.83 -3.63
N GLN A 76 -8.18 13.61 -3.94
CA GLN A 76 -8.27 12.46 -3.03
C GLN A 76 -7.50 12.70 -1.73
N ARG A 77 -6.27 13.22 -1.80
CA ARG A 77 -5.46 13.58 -0.61
C ARG A 77 -6.17 14.62 0.25
N SER A 78 -6.72 15.66 -0.36
CA SER A 78 -7.48 16.70 0.35
C SER A 78 -8.69 16.12 1.09
N GLY A 79 -9.46 15.24 0.42
CA GLY A 79 -10.59 14.52 1.03
C GLY A 79 -10.17 13.65 2.21
N ALA A 80 -9.09 12.88 2.07
CA ALA A 80 -8.57 12.04 3.15
C ALA A 80 -8.11 12.86 4.38
N VAL A 81 -7.50 14.03 4.16
CA VAL A 81 -7.10 14.95 5.25
C VAL A 81 -8.33 15.46 6.00
N MET A 82 -9.40 15.84 5.30
CA MET A 82 -10.65 16.28 5.93
C MET A 82 -11.30 15.15 6.77
N GLU A 83 -11.29 13.92 6.27
CA GLU A 83 -11.80 12.75 7.00
C GLU A 83 -10.99 12.48 8.28
N VAL A 84 -9.66 12.54 8.21
CA VAL A 84 -8.79 12.40 9.39
C VAL A 84 -9.06 13.51 10.40
N GLN A 85 -9.26 14.75 9.96
CA GLN A 85 -9.61 15.86 10.85
C GLN A 85 -10.97 15.65 11.52
N ALA A 86 -11.97 15.13 10.79
CA ALA A 86 -13.27 14.81 11.35
C ALA A 86 -13.19 13.68 12.39
N ALA A 87 -12.49 12.60 12.07
CA ALA A 87 -12.25 11.49 13.01
C ALA A 87 -11.50 11.94 14.27
N ASN A 88 -10.49 12.81 14.13
CA ASN A 88 -9.79 13.37 15.29
C ASN A 88 -10.69 14.23 16.17
N LYS A 89 -11.66 14.97 15.60
CA LYS A 89 -12.65 15.71 16.40
C LYS A 89 -13.53 14.74 17.17
N GLU A 90 -13.99 13.66 16.55
CA GLU A 90 -14.80 12.61 17.19
C GLU A 90 -14.02 11.88 18.31
N ILE A 91 -12.74 11.56 18.09
CA ILE A 91 -11.91 10.97 19.15
C ILE A 91 -11.82 11.90 20.36
N LYS A 92 -11.62 13.21 20.15
CA LYS A 92 -11.56 14.19 21.24
C LYS A 92 -12.88 14.28 22.00
N THR A 93 -14.03 14.24 21.32
CA THR A 93 -15.34 14.26 21.98
C THR A 93 -15.57 12.99 22.79
N LEU A 94 -15.22 11.82 22.24
CA LEU A 94 -15.32 10.53 22.94
C LEU A 94 -14.38 10.47 24.16
N GLN A 95 -13.15 10.99 24.05
CA GLN A 95 -12.23 11.10 25.19
C GLN A 95 -12.81 11.98 26.30
N LEU A 96 -13.41 13.11 25.94
CA LEU A 96 -14.08 13.99 26.92
C LEU A 96 -15.24 13.26 27.61
N GLN A 97 -16.09 12.56 26.84
CA GLN A 97 -17.20 11.77 27.37
C GLN A 97 -16.71 10.66 28.32
N LEU A 98 -15.62 9.96 27.95
CA LEU A 98 -15.01 8.93 28.79
C LEU A 98 -14.53 9.52 30.12
N HIS A 99 -13.83 10.66 30.09
CA HIS A 99 -13.38 11.34 31.31
C HIS A 99 -14.54 11.80 32.18
N GLN A 100 -15.60 12.34 31.59
CA GLN A 100 -16.82 12.73 32.32
C GLN A 100 -17.48 11.52 32.98
N GLN A 101 -17.62 10.41 32.27
CA GLN A 101 -18.15 9.18 32.85
C GLN A 101 -17.27 8.68 33.99
N GLN A 102 -15.95 8.60 33.79
CA GLN A 102 -15.02 8.19 34.85
C GLN A 102 -15.12 9.08 36.10
N ALA A 103 -15.31 10.40 35.93
CA ALA A 103 -15.54 11.31 37.05
C ALA A 103 -16.86 11.00 37.76
N ALA A 104 -17.93 10.75 37.02
CA ALA A 104 -19.22 10.33 37.58
C ALA A 104 -19.12 9.01 38.35
N TRP A 105 -18.47 7.99 37.79
CA TRP A 105 -18.21 6.69 38.44
C TRP A 105 -17.42 6.84 39.73
N ARG A 106 -16.35 7.65 39.74
CA ARG A 106 -15.60 7.92 40.97
C ARG A 106 -16.43 8.67 42.02
N SER A 107 -17.33 9.55 41.60
CA SER A 107 -18.24 10.25 42.50
C SER A 107 -19.25 9.31 43.14
N THR A 108 -19.85 8.41 42.35
CA THR A 108 -20.79 7.40 42.87
C THR A 108 -20.10 6.41 43.78
N GLU A 109 -18.90 5.94 43.41
CA GLU A 109 -18.06 5.07 44.25
C GLU A 109 -17.77 5.72 45.61
N LYS A 110 -17.32 6.99 45.65
CA LYS A 110 -17.09 7.72 46.90
C LYS A 110 -18.36 7.85 47.74
N SER A 111 -19.50 8.13 47.12
CA SER A 111 -20.80 8.22 47.80
C SER A 111 -21.20 6.89 48.44
N LEU A 112 -21.06 5.78 47.70
CA LEU A 112 -21.36 4.44 48.20
C LEU A 112 -20.41 4.04 49.34
N LEU A 113 -19.11 4.34 49.22
CA LEU A 113 -18.15 4.10 50.30
C LEU A 113 -18.51 4.89 51.57
N ALA A 114 -18.94 6.14 51.44
CA ALA A 114 -19.41 6.94 52.57
C ALA A 114 -20.68 6.34 53.21
N GLN A 115 -21.63 5.84 52.41
CA GLN A 115 -22.81 5.13 52.93
C GLN A 115 -22.44 3.84 53.66
N ILE A 116 -21.53 3.03 53.11
CA ILE A 116 -21.03 1.81 53.76
C ILE A 116 -20.39 2.15 55.11
N GLN A 117 -19.56 3.20 55.17
CA GLN A 117 -18.94 3.64 56.43
C GLN A 117 -20.00 4.09 57.45
N SER A 118 -21.00 4.88 57.03
CA SER A 118 -22.11 5.31 57.90
C SER A 118 -22.87 4.11 58.48
N LEU A 119 -23.29 3.18 57.62
CA LEU A 119 -24.01 1.97 58.04
C LEU A 119 -23.16 1.09 58.96
N THR A 120 -21.85 1.01 58.71
CA THR A 120 -20.92 0.26 59.57
C THR A 120 -20.83 0.89 60.96
N LEU A 121 -20.77 2.23 61.05
CA LEU A 121 -20.78 2.96 62.31
C LEU A 121 -22.11 2.80 63.05
N GLU A 122 -23.25 2.86 62.35
CA GLU A 122 -24.58 2.61 62.94
C GLU A 122 -24.69 1.19 63.52
N LEU A 123 -24.24 0.18 62.77
CA LEU A 123 -24.26 -1.22 63.19
C LEU A 123 -23.35 -1.42 64.43
N HIS A 124 -22.16 -0.82 64.43
CA HIS A 124 -21.29 -0.83 65.60
C HIS A 124 -21.95 -0.14 66.81
N GLY A 125 -22.59 1.02 66.60
CA GLY A 125 -23.32 1.76 67.63
C GLY A 125 -24.45 0.95 68.26
N LEU A 126 -25.23 0.24 67.43
CA LEU A 126 -26.28 -0.69 67.89
C LEU A 126 -25.70 -1.87 68.68
N LYS A 127 -24.55 -2.42 68.25
CA LYS A 127 -23.87 -3.52 68.95
C LYS A 127 -23.28 -3.09 70.30
N THR A 128 -22.86 -1.83 70.42
CA THR A 128 -22.30 -1.29 71.67
C THR A 128 -23.34 -0.72 72.64
N LYS A 129 -24.60 -0.55 72.23
CA LYS A 129 -25.70 -0.22 73.15
C LYS A 129 -26.09 -1.50 73.91
N PRO A 130 -25.81 -1.64 75.22
CA PRO A 130 -26.26 -2.79 75.99
C PRO A 130 -27.80 -2.79 76.06
N GLN A 131 -28.40 -3.99 76.04
CA GLN A 131 -29.80 -4.23 76.37
C GLN A 131 -30.18 -3.49 77.67
N VAL A 132 -30.94 -2.40 77.56
CA VAL A 132 -31.67 -1.79 78.69
C VAL A 132 -33.16 -2.23 78.68
N ALA A 133 -33.51 -3.20 77.84
CA ALA A 133 -34.88 -3.72 77.73
C ALA A 133 -34.91 -5.26 77.80
N CYS A 134 -34.52 -5.83 78.94
CA CYS A 134 -34.91 -7.18 79.33
C CYS A 134 -34.89 -7.29 80.86
N ASN A 135 -35.93 -6.77 81.51
CA ASN A 135 -36.32 -7.22 82.84
C ASN A 135 -37.28 -8.42 82.66
N PRO A 136 -36.92 -9.64 83.09
CA PRO A 136 -37.90 -10.71 83.23
C PRO A 136 -38.60 -10.57 84.59
N PRO A 137 -39.95 -10.63 84.69
CA PRO A 137 -40.60 -10.81 85.97
C PRO A 137 -40.45 -12.28 86.40
N GLN A 138 -39.73 -12.48 87.50
CA GLN A 138 -39.70 -13.74 88.24
C GLN A 138 -40.98 -13.93 89.08
N GLU A 139 -41.30 -15.21 89.28
CA GLU A 139 -42.09 -15.81 90.38
C GLU A 139 -43.62 -15.65 90.41
N ILE A 140 -44.34 -16.71 90.01
CA ILE A 140 -45.30 -17.40 90.90
C ILE A 140 -45.21 -18.93 90.74
N LYS A 141 -44.84 -19.55 91.86
CA LYS A 141 -45.04 -20.92 92.36
C LYS A 141 -46.01 -21.86 91.62
N SER A 142 -45.51 -23.08 91.43
CA SER A 142 -46.13 -24.39 91.73
C SER A 142 -47.59 -24.64 91.31
N ARG A 143 -47.78 -25.69 90.47
CA ARG A 143 -48.55 -26.93 90.80
C ARG A 143 -48.88 -27.70 89.52
N LYS A 144 -48.29 -28.90 89.35
CA LYS A 144 -48.90 -29.97 88.55
C LYS A 144 -50.11 -30.53 89.32
N PRO A 145 -51.19 -30.91 88.64
CA PRO A 145 -51.38 -32.33 88.40
C PRO A 145 -51.94 -32.68 87.01
N ASP A 146 -51.91 -33.98 86.74
CA ASP A 146 -52.27 -34.69 85.52
C ASP A 146 -53.75 -34.61 85.09
N ASN A 147 -53.96 -35.03 83.84
CA ASN A 147 -55.12 -35.69 83.23
C ASN A 147 -56.26 -34.86 82.60
N LYS A 148 -56.38 -35.15 81.28
CA LYS A 148 -57.58 -35.38 80.46
C LYS A 148 -58.43 -34.21 79.94
N GLU A 149 -58.69 -34.38 78.65
CA GLU A 149 -59.88 -34.02 77.87
C GLU A 149 -60.05 -32.56 77.41
N GLU A 150 -60.03 -32.45 76.08
CA GLU A 150 -60.96 -31.69 75.24
C GLU A 150 -61.44 -30.33 75.77
N GLY A 151 -60.94 -29.29 75.11
CA GLY A 151 -61.48 -27.95 75.23
C GLY A 151 -60.89 -27.05 74.16
N ASN A 152 -61.59 -26.96 73.03
CA ASN A 152 -61.47 -25.88 72.04
C ASN A 152 -61.17 -24.54 72.73
N GLN A 153 -60.04 -23.92 72.42
CA GLN A 153 -59.88 -22.47 72.37
C GLN A 153 -58.49 -22.11 71.83
N SER A 154 -58.46 -21.07 70.99
CA SER A 154 -57.30 -20.42 70.36
C SER A 154 -56.78 -21.17 69.12
N ASP A 155 -56.91 -20.67 67.88
CA ASP A 155 -56.58 -19.32 67.44
C ASP A 155 -57.54 -18.83 66.34
N GLU A 156 -58.50 -17.97 66.71
CA GLU A 156 -59.04 -16.98 65.78
C GLU A 156 -58.05 -15.80 65.70
N HIS A 157 -56.89 -16.04 65.09
CA HIS A 157 -55.97 -14.98 64.65
C HIS A 157 -55.61 -15.11 63.16
N GLU A 158 -56.50 -15.72 62.36
CA GLU A 158 -56.43 -15.70 60.89
C GLU A 158 -57.33 -14.64 60.24
N SER A 159 -57.81 -13.66 60.99
CA SER A 159 -58.60 -12.54 60.44
C SER A 159 -57.88 -11.20 60.59
N GLN A 160 -56.72 -11.08 59.93
CA GLN A 160 -56.18 -9.78 59.51
C GLN A 160 -55.03 -9.88 58.49
N ARG A 161 -55.02 -10.93 57.66
CA ARG A 161 -54.31 -10.88 56.37
C ARG A 161 -55.20 -10.17 55.34
N GLY A 162 -55.62 -8.95 55.69
CA GLY A 162 -56.13 -8.03 54.68
C GLY A 162 -55.00 -7.86 53.66
N ASP A 163 -55.34 -8.01 52.39
CA ASP A 163 -54.47 -7.70 51.27
C ASP A 163 -53.90 -6.30 51.45
N ASP A 164 -52.72 -6.20 52.09
CA ASP A 164 -52.06 -4.93 52.30
C ASP A 164 -51.71 -4.41 50.89
N PRO A 165 -52.38 -3.34 50.41
CA PRO A 165 -52.25 -2.88 49.03
C PRO A 165 -50.81 -2.50 48.72
N ARG A 166 -50.04 -2.13 49.74
CA ARG A 166 -48.61 -1.85 49.64
C ARG A 166 -47.79 -3.09 49.30
N LEU A 167 -48.14 -4.25 49.85
CA LEU A 167 -47.49 -5.53 49.53
C LEU A 167 -47.82 -6.00 48.11
N ALA A 168 -49.04 -5.72 47.63
CA ALA A 168 -49.42 -5.99 46.25
C ALA A 168 -48.62 -5.13 45.26
N LEU A 169 -48.48 -3.83 45.53
CA LEU A 169 -47.66 -2.92 44.73
C LEU A 169 -46.18 -3.34 44.71
N LEU A 170 -45.61 -3.70 45.85
CA LEU A 170 -44.22 -4.18 45.91
C LEU A 170 -44.01 -5.49 45.14
N ARG A 171 -44.99 -6.41 45.14
CA ARG A 171 -44.93 -7.64 44.33
C ARG A 171 -45.00 -7.35 42.84
N GLN A 172 -45.84 -6.39 42.44
CA GLN A 172 -45.92 -5.93 41.06
C GLN A 172 -44.62 -5.25 40.61
N GLU A 173 -44.06 -4.35 41.43
CA GLU A 173 -42.78 -3.70 41.13
C GLU A 173 -41.66 -4.73 41.02
N ASN A 174 -41.63 -5.74 41.89
CA ASN A 174 -40.62 -6.80 41.84
C ASN A 174 -40.76 -7.67 40.56
N SER A 175 -41.99 -7.95 40.11
CA SER A 175 -42.20 -8.69 38.86
C SER A 175 -41.80 -7.84 37.63
N GLU A 176 -42.11 -6.55 37.63
CA GLU A 176 -41.67 -5.60 36.60
C GLU A 176 -40.14 -5.49 36.56
N LEU A 177 -39.48 -5.38 37.71
CA LEU A 177 -38.01 -5.38 37.81
C LEU A 177 -37.39 -6.70 37.33
N GLN A 178 -38.01 -7.85 37.63
CA GLN A 178 -37.55 -9.13 37.09
C GLN A 178 -37.65 -9.19 35.56
N VAL A 179 -38.74 -8.68 34.98
CA VAL A 179 -38.89 -8.59 33.52
C VAL A 179 -37.85 -7.67 32.92
N GLN A 180 -37.60 -6.50 33.53
CA GLN A 180 -36.56 -5.58 33.08
C GLN A 180 -35.15 -6.21 33.16
N LEU A 181 -34.85 -6.94 34.23
CA LEU A 181 -33.58 -7.62 34.40
C LEU A 181 -33.39 -8.73 33.36
N GLN A 182 -34.44 -9.50 33.06
CA GLN A 182 -34.42 -10.48 31.98
C GLN A 182 -34.25 -9.82 30.60
N GLN A 183 -34.91 -8.69 30.35
CA GLN A 183 -34.76 -7.93 29.11
C GLN A 183 -33.32 -7.40 28.96
N ALA A 184 -32.78 -6.78 29.99
CA ALA A 184 -31.40 -6.28 30.01
C ALA A 184 -30.39 -7.42 29.77
N SER A 185 -30.61 -8.60 30.38
CA SER A 185 -29.78 -9.78 30.14
C SER A 185 -29.82 -10.25 28.68
N ARG A 186 -31.01 -10.23 28.06
CA ARG A 186 -31.17 -10.56 26.62
C ARG A 186 -30.46 -9.54 25.73
N ASP A 187 -30.59 -8.26 26.02
CA ASP A 187 -29.95 -7.19 25.25
C ASP A 187 -28.42 -7.26 25.34
N ILE A 188 -27.86 -7.58 26.52
CA ILE A 188 -26.42 -7.79 26.71
C ILE A 188 -25.94 -8.94 25.82
N ARG A 189 -26.59 -10.11 25.88
CA ARG A 189 -26.22 -11.26 25.04
C ARG A 189 -26.31 -10.96 23.55
N GLN A 190 -27.32 -10.19 23.13
CA GLN A 190 -27.46 -9.79 21.74
C GLN A 190 -26.31 -8.86 21.31
N ARG A 191 -25.91 -7.91 22.16
CA ARG A 191 -24.75 -7.04 21.90
C ARG A 191 -23.45 -7.84 21.86
N GLU A 192 -23.25 -8.78 22.77
CA GLU A 192 -22.08 -9.67 22.78
C GLU A 192 -21.99 -10.50 21.50
N ALA A 193 -23.11 -11.06 21.01
CA ALA A 193 -23.14 -11.80 19.75
C ALA A 193 -22.81 -10.90 18.54
N LYS A 194 -23.39 -9.69 18.48
CA LYS A 194 -23.09 -8.71 17.42
C LYS A 194 -21.63 -8.28 17.44
N TRP A 195 -21.09 -8.01 18.63
CA TRP A 195 -19.69 -7.62 18.81
C TRP A 195 -18.74 -8.74 18.42
N SER A 196 -19.03 -9.99 18.79
CA SER A 196 -18.23 -11.16 18.41
C SER A 196 -18.20 -11.34 16.89
N LYS A 197 -19.37 -11.23 16.23
CA LYS A 197 -19.46 -11.32 14.76
C LYS A 197 -18.70 -10.19 14.07
N SER A 198 -18.87 -8.96 14.55
CA SER A 198 -18.16 -7.79 14.01
C SER A 198 -16.65 -7.91 14.18
N THR A 199 -16.19 -8.38 15.35
CA THR A 199 -14.76 -8.60 15.64
C THR A 199 -14.16 -9.65 14.72
N LEU A 200 -14.86 -10.76 14.47
CA LEU A 200 -14.37 -11.81 13.58
C LEU A 200 -14.27 -11.32 12.12
N SER A 201 -15.28 -10.61 11.62
CA SER A 201 -15.24 -10.00 10.27
C SER A 201 -14.14 -8.94 10.15
N SER A 202 -13.94 -8.13 11.18
CA SER A 202 -12.85 -7.15 11.24
C SER A 202 -11.49 -7.84 11.20
N ASN A 203 -11.29 -8.89 11.99
CA ASN A 203 -10.04 -9.64 12.03
C ASN A 203 -9.72 -10.32 10.69
N GLN A 204 -10.72 -10.88 10.00
CA GLN A 204 -10.53 -11.41 8.65
C GLN A 204 -10.09 -10.32 7.66
N ARG A 205 -10.69 -9.13 7.75
CA ARG A 205 -10.29 -7.98 6.93
C ARG A 205 -8.86 -7.51 7.25
N ILE A 206 -8.48 -7.50 8.53
CA ILE A 206 -7.12 -7.16 8.96
C ILE A 206 -6.11 -8.14 8.33
N GLN A 207 -6.36 -9.45 8.42
CA GLN A 207 -5.47 -10.47 7.84
C GLN A 207 -5.33 -10.32 6.32
N ALA A 208 -6.41 -10.00 5.60
CA ALA A 208 -6.35 -9.74 4.17
C ALA A 208 -5.46 -8.52 3.84
N LEU A 209 -5.62 -7.44 4.60
CA LEU A 209 -4.80 -6.23 4.43
C LEU A 209 -3.33 -6.46 4.79
N GLU A 210 -3.04 -7.27 5.80
CA GLU A 210 -1.67 -7.66 6.16
C GLU A 210 -1.01 -8.45 5.02
N HIS A 211 -1.73 -9.39 4.42
CA HIS A 211 -1.25 -10.13 3.26
C HIS A 211 -0.95 -9.21 2.07
N ASP A 212 -1.86 -8.27 1.75
CA ASP A 212 -1.66 -7.32 0.67
C ASP A 212 -0.49 -6.37 0.92
N LEU A 213 -0.29 -5.94 2.18
CA LEU A 213 0.86 -5.14 2.58
C LEU A 213 2.17 -5.91 2.34
N LEU A 214 2.24 -7.18 2.75
CA LEU A 214 3.41 -8.02 2.50
C LEU A 214 3.69 -8.21 1.01
N LYS A 215 2.64 -8.36 0.19
CA LYS A 215 2.76 -8.45 -1.26
C LYS A 215 3.34 -7.17 -1.85
N LEU A 216 2.75 -6.02 -1.52
CA LEU A 216 3.22 -4.71 -1.98
C LEU A 216 4.65 -4.40 -1.50
N SER A 217 5.02 -4.84 -0.31
CA SER A 217 6.39 -4.69 0.20
C SER A 217 7.41 -5.45 -0.64
N ARG A 218 7.08 -6.68 -1.08
CA ARG A 218 7.93 -7.45 -1.99
C ARG A 218 8.04 -6.81 -3.36
N GLU A 219 6.92 -6.36 -3.93
CA GLU A 219 6.90 -5.66 -5.22
C GLU A 219 7.72 -4.36 -5.17
N ASN A 220 7.60 -3.58 -4.09
CA ASN A 220 8.40 -2.37 -3.90
C ASN A 220 9.90 -2.68 -3.80
N LYS A 221 10.27 -3.79 -3.13
CA LYS A 221 11.67 -4.24 -3.08
C LYS A 221 12.20 -4.59 -4.49
N MET A 222 11.39 -5.27 -5.31
CA MET A 222 11.75 -5.59 -6.70
C MET A 222 11.95 -4.32 -7.54
N ILE A 223 11.01 -3.37 -7.48
CA ILE A 223 11.12 -2.10 -8.22
C ILE A 223 12.37 -1.32 -7.79
N LYS A 224 12.69 -1.30 -6.49
CA LYS A 224 13.92 -0.64 -6.01
C LYS A 224 15.19 -1.30 -6.54
N GLN A 225 15.17 -2.62 -6.72
CA GLN A 225 16.27 -3.36 -7.31
C GLN A 225 16.40 -3.03 -8.80
N GLU A 226 15.31 -3.08 -9.57
CA GLU A 226 15.29 -2.69 -10.98
C GLU A 226 15.80 -1.25 -11.18
N GLN A 227 15.35 -0.30 -10.34
CA GLN A 227 15.86 1.07 -10.35
C GLN A 227 17.35 1.17 -9.99
N ALA A 228 17.89 0.26 -9.18
CA ALA A 228 19.32 0.24 -8.88
C ALA A 228 20.12 -0.26 -10.10
N GLU A 229 19.64 -1.31 -10.76
CA GLU A 229 20.21 -1.85 -12.00
C GLU A 229 20.18 -0.83 -13.14
N GLU A 230 19.07 -0.08 -13.29
CA GLU A 230 18.99 1.02 -14.27
C GLU A 230 19.99 2.15 -13.98
N ARG A 231 20.18 2.52 -12.71
CA ARG A 231 21.19 3.53 -12.33
C ARG A 231 22.60 3.06 -12.64
N GLU A 232 22.90 1.79 -12.39
CA GLU A 232 24.20 1.19 -12.72
C GLU A 232 24.43 1.15 -14.24
N LEU A 233 23.41 0.80 -15.03
CA LEU A 233 23.47 0.84 -16.49
C LEU A 233 23.73 2.27 -17.02
N LEU A 234 23.03 3.27 -16.47
CA LEU A 234 23.25 4.67 -16.82
C LEU A 234 24.66 5.14 -16.47
N GLU A 235 25.21 4.72 -15.33
CA GLU A 235 26.56 5.08 -14.92
C GLU A 235 27.63 4.39 -15.77
N SER A 236 27.40 3.12 -16.15
CA SER A 236 28.22 2.42 -17.14
C SER A 236 28.22 3.13 -18.49
N LEU A 237 27.05 3.57 -18.97
CA LEU A 237 26.93 4.33 -20.21
C LEU A 237 27.67 5.67 -20.14
N ARG A 238 27.53 6.41 -19.03
CA ARG A 238 28.30 7.66 -18.81
C ARG A 238 29.81 7.41 -18.80
N THR A 239 30.25 6.33 -18.17
CA THR A 239 31.66 5.93 -18.14
C THR A 239 32.17 5.61 -19.56
N MET A 240 31.41 4.85 -20.34
CA MET A 240 31.73 4.56 -21.74
C MET A 240 31.79 5.84 -22.59
N MET A 241 30.79 6.71 -22.48
CA MET A 241 30.78 8.00 -23.19
C MET A 241 31.98 8.87 -22.81
N SER A 242 32.36 8.91 -21.53
CA SER A 242 33.56 9.62 -21.08
C SER A 242 34.84 8.99 -21.65
N ALA A 243 34.92 7.66 -21.73
CA ALA A 243 36.06 6.97 -22.33
C ALA A 243 36.18 7.27 -23.83
N TYR A 244 35.08 7.22 -24.58
CA TYR A 244 35.04 7.61 -26.00
C TYR A 244 35.45 9.06 -26.21
N LYS A 245 34.93 9.97 -25.37
CA LYS A 245 35.33 11.38 -25.40
C LYS A 245 36.83 11.54 -25.16
N ASN A 246 37.39 10.87 -24.16
CA ASN A 246 38.82 10.90 -23.88
C ASN A 246 39.65 10.33 -25.04
N MET A 247 39.20 9.26 -25.71
CA MET A 247 39.89 8.72 -26.89
C MET A 247 39.84 9.68 -28.08
N MET A 248 38.71 10.37 -28.28
CA MET A 248 38.61 11.42 -29.30
C MET A 248 39.53 12.60 -28.97
N ASP A 249 39.51 13.09 -27.73
CA ASP A 249 40.32 14.22 -27.28
C ASP A 249 41.83 13.87 -27.29
N ALA A 250 42.19 12.59 -27.06
CA ALA A 250 43.56 12.10 -27.13
C ALA A 250 44.08 11.87 -28.55
N ASN A 251 43.25 11.99 -29.59
CA ASN A 251 43.66 11.90 -31.00
C ASN A 251 43.54 13.27 -31.71
N PRO A 252 44.34 14.29 -31.34
CA PRO A 252 44.26 15.64 -31.91
C PRO A 252 44.73 15.74 -33.38
N GLN A 253 45.17 14.64 -34.01
CA GLN A 253 45.63 14.65 -35.41
C GLN A 253 44.49 14.59 -36.45
N ALA A 254 43.26 14.28 -36.05
CA ALA A 254 42.15 14.12 -37.00
C ALA A 254 41.41 15.42 -37.37
N THR A 255 41.63 16.54 -36.64
CA THR A 255 40.93 17.82 -36.90
C THR A 255 41.77 18.87 -37.62
N THR A 256 43.06 18.59 -37.91
CA THR A 256 43.90 19.43 -38.77
C THR A 256 44.60 18.56 -39.82
N SER A 257 43.89 18.16 -40.86
CA SER A 257 44.48 17.56 -42.06
C SER A 257 43.74 18.06 -43.29
N ASP A 258 43.93 19.35 -43.56
CA ASP A 258 43.98 19.87 -44.92
C ASP A 258 45.39 19.56 -45.45
N SER A 259 45.61 18.34 -45.94
CA SER A 259 46.83 17.99 -46.69
C SER A 259 46.62 16.71 -47.47
N VAL A 260 46.52 16.90 -48.78
CA VAL A 260 46.71 15.93 -49.85
C VAL A 260 47.95 15.07 -49.57
N HIS A 261 47.81 13.74 -49.49
CA HIS A 261 48.73 12.77 -50.10
C HIS A 261 48.29 11.31 -49.80
N PHE A 262 47.72 10.72 -50.84
CA PHE A 262 47.93 9.35 -51.32
C PHE A 262 49.05 8.57 -50.61
N VAL A 263 48.69 7.53 -49.85
CA VAL A 263 49.45 6.27 -49.79
C VAL A 263 48.46 5.12 -49.62
N ASP A 264 48.30 4.41 -50.72
CA ASP A 264 47.77 3.06 -50.82
C ASP A 264 48.72 2.11 -50.07
N ASN A 265 48.27 1.49 -48.99
CA ASN A 265 49.05 0.45 -48.33
C ASN A 265 48.13 -0.65 -47.82
N ASN A 266 48.03 -1.68 -48.66
CA ASN A 266 47.64 -3.03 -48.29
C ASN A 266 48.37 -3.43 -47.00
N ASN A 267 47.62 -3.66 -45.92
CA ASN A 267 48.11 -4.50 -44.84
C ASN A 267 47.02 -5.50 -44.45
N ASP A 268 47.20 -6.67 -45.05
CA ASP A 268 46.61 -7.94 -44.69
C ASP A 268 46.82 -8.21 -43.20
N GLY A 269 45.71 -8.36 -42.49
CA GLY A 269 45.64 -8.47 -41.04
C GLY A 269 44.33 -9.12 -40.63
N GLY A 270 43.99 -10.24 -41.28
CA GLY A 270 42.87 -11.11 -40.90
C GLY A 270 43.09 -11.70 -39.51
N VAL A 271 42.62 -10.99 -38.47
CA VAL A 271 42.55 -11.49 -37.10
C VAL A 271 41.12 -11.35 -36.61
N SER A 272 40.38 -12.45 -36.71
CA SER A 272 39.34 -12.89 -35.76
C SER A 272 38.18 -11.94 -35.42
N GLY A 273 37.73 -11.08 -36.34
CA GLY A 273 36.46 -10.33 -36.19
C GLY A 273 35.21 -11.12 -36.63
N ASP A 274 35.39 -12.19 -37.40
CA ASP A 274 34.29 -12.82 -38.16
C ASP A 274 33.44 -13.80 -37.34
N SER A 275 33.91 -14.25 -36.17
CA SER A 275 33.20 -15.28 -35.38
C SER A 275 31.96 -14.76 -34.67
N MET A 276 32.03 -13.60 -34.01
CA MET A 276 30.88 -13.05 -33.27
C MET A 276 29.84 -12.42 -34.21
N HIS A 277 30.27 -11.80 -35.30
CA HIS A 277 29.33 -11.25 -36.28
C HIS A 277 28.53 -12.36 -36.96
N GLU A 278 29.20 -13.45 -37.35
CA GLU A 278 28.56 -14.62 -37.93
C GLU A 278 27.64 -15.34 -36.92
N ASP A 279 28.01 -15.42 -35.64
CA ASP A 279 27.13 -15.97 -34.60
C ASP A 279 25.91 -15.09 -34.32
N VAL A 280 26.06 -13.76 -34.38
CA VAL A 280 24.92 -12.82 -34.29
C VAL A 280 24.02 -12.94 -35.51
N LEU A 281 24.56 -13.07 -36.72
CA LEU A 281 23.77 -13.29 -37.92
C LEU A 281 23.03 -14.64 -37.88
N ARG A 282 23.68 -15.70 -37.40
CA ARG A 282 23.09 -17.04 -37.27
C ARG A 282 21.98 -17.09 -36.21
N THR A 283 22.17 -16.42 -35.07
CA THR A 283 21.12 -16.30 -34.04
C THR A 283 19.95 -15.43 -34.52
N ASN A 284 20.22 -14.35 -35.22
CA ASN A 284 19.19 -13.48 -35.80
C ASN A 284 18.37 -14.22 -36.88
N ALA A 285 19.02 -14.99 -37.75
CA ALA A 285 18.33 -15.86 -38.72
C ALA A 285 17.45 -16.92 -38.03
N THR A 286 17.93 -17.50 -36.93
CA THR A 286 17.17 -18.49 -36.14
C THR A 286 15.95 -17.85 -35.46
N LEU A 287 16.10 -16.65 -34.91
CA LEU A 287 15.01 -15.89 -34.29
C LEU A 287 13.96 -15.46 -35.32
N GLN A 288 14.39 -15.00 -36.51
CA GLN A 288 13.47 -14.69 -37.60
C GLN A 288 12.67 -15.92 -38.07
N GLY A 289 13.30 -17.11 -38.12
CA GLY A 289 12.59 -18.36 -38.40
C GLY A 289 11.52 -18.69 -37.33
N ARG A 290 11.84 -18.45 -36.06
CA ARG A 290 10.93 -18.69 -34.93
C ARG A 290 9.77 -17.68 -34.89
N ILE A 291 10.03 -16.43 -35.25
CA ILE A 291 8.98 -15.40 -35.40
C ILE A 291 8.02 -15.83 -36.50
N LYS A 292 8.50 -16.23 -37.68
CA LYS A 292 7.65 -16.73 -38.76
C LYS A 292 6.85 -17.98 -38.38
N GLU A 293 7.44 -18.88 -37.59
CA GLU A 293 6.73 -20.06 -37.07
C GLU A 293 5.60 -19.66 -36.10
N LEU A 294 5.87 -18.72 -35.20
CA LEU A 294 4.87 -18.19 -34.26
C LEU A 294 3.77 -17.41 -34.98
N GLU A 295 4.10 -16.61 -35.98
CA GLU A 295 3.14 -15.92 -36.84
C GLU A 295 2.25 -16.92 -37.58
N ASN A 296 2.82 -18.01 -38.12
CA ASN A 296 2.05 -19.06 -38.76
C ASN A 296 1.15 -19.82 -37.77
N ILE A 297 1.59 -20.04 -36.52
CA ILE A 297 0.76 -20.63 -35.46
C ILE A 297 -0.41 -19.68 -35.11
N VAL A 298 -0.14 -18.39 -34.94
CA VAL A 298 -1.18 -17.38 -34.65
C VAL A 298 -2.16 -17.28 -35.81
N GLU A 299 -1.69 -17.28 -37.05
CA GLU A 299 -2.52 -17.26 -38.24
C GLU A 299 -3.35 -18.55 -38.36
N LYS A 300 -2.79 -19.71 -38.04
CA LYS A 300 -3.49 -20.99 -38.00
C LYS A 300 -4.57 -21.01 -36.92
N ILE A 301 -4.30 -20.44 -35.74
CA ILE A 301 -5.30 -20.27 -34.66
C ILE A 301 -6.38 -19.27 -35.07
N SER A 302 -6.02 -18.21 -35.79
CA SER A 302 -6.95 -17.17 -36.26
C SER A 302 -7.84 -17.66 -37.41
N ARG A 303 -7.36 -18.61 -38.21
CA ARG A 303 -8.09 -19.22 -39.33
C ARG A 303 -8.86 -20.48 -38.96
N THR A 304 -8.60 -21.12 -37.82
CA THR A 304 -9.50 -22.14 -37.27
C THR A 304 -10.74 -21.41 -36.72
N PRO A 305 -11.92 -21.55 -37.35
CA PRO A 305 -13.12 -21.01 -36.77
C PRO A 305 -13.41 -21.85 -35.53
N LEU A 306 -13.14 -21.29 -34.35
CA LEU A 306 -13.81 -21.76 -33.15
C LEU A 306 -15.29 -21.47 -33.39
N GLU A 307 -16.08 -22.51 -33.68
CA GLU A 307 -17.52 -22.46 -33.50
C GLU A 307 -17.79 -22.12 -32.02
N TRP A 308 -17.94 -20.83 -31.74
CA TRP A 308 -18.53 -20.36 -30.50
C TRP A 308 -20.03 -20.63 -30.57
N ASN A 309 -20.40 -21.87 -30.26
CA ASN A 309 -21.75 -22.17 -29.79
C ASN A 309 -21.88 -21.53 -28.41
N ALA A 310 -22.50 -20.35 -28.38
CA ALA A 310 -22.58 -19.46 -27.22
C ALA A 310 -23.35 -20.02 -26.01
N ASP A 311 -23.95 -21.21 -26.10
CA ASP A 311 -24.87 -21.70 -25.07
C ASP A 311 -24.48 -22.98 -24.34
N THR A 312 -23.32 -23.62 -24.58
CA THR A 312 -23.00 -24.90 -23.89
C THR A 312 -21.52 -25.17 -23.62
N VAL A 313 -20.75 -24.18 -23.17
CA VAL A 313 -19.45 -24.47 -22.54
C VAL A 313 -19.51 -24.09 -21.05
N PRO A 314 -19.68 -25.05 -20.14
CA PRO A 314 -19.68 -24.76 -18.71
C PRO A 314 -18.33 -24.16 -18.34
N CYS A 315 -18.31 -23.10 -17.52
CA CYS A 315 -17.11 -22.48 -16.94
C CYS A 315 -16.08 -23.51 -16.39
N ALA A 316 -16.50 -24.74 -16.09
CA ALA A 316 -15.64 -25.86 -15.73
C ALA A 316 -14.63 -26.27 -16.82
N VAL A 317 -14.98 -26.23 -18.11
CA VAL A 317 -14.06 -26.61 -19.21
C VAL A 317 -13.01 -25.53 -19.42
N LEU A 318 -13.41 -24.26 -19.34
CA LEU A 318 -12.48 -23.12 -19.40
C LEU A 318 -11.53 -23.11 -18.19
N ASN A 319 -12.04 -23.39 -16.98
CA ASN A 319 -11.23 -23.50 -15.78
C ASN A 319 -10.28 -24.71 -15.82
N ASN A 320 -10.72 -25.86 -16.33
CA ASN A 320 -9.85 -27.01 -16.54
C ASN A 320 -8.75 -26.73 -17.56
N THR A 321 -9.07 -26.00 -18.63
CA THR A 321 -8.09 -25.63 -19.67
C THR A 321 -7.07 -24.62 -19.13
N LYS A 322 -7.54 -23.65 -18.34
CA LYS A 322 -6.67 -22.71 -17.62
C LYS A 322 -5.74 -23.42 -16.63
N HIS A 323 -6.27 -24.35 -15.83
CA HIS A 323 -5.43 -25.14 -14.91
C HIS A 323 -4.44 -26.05 -15.64
N ARG A 324 -4.81 -26.61 -16.78
CA ARG A 324 -3.92 -27.44 -17.61
C ARG A 324 -2.80 -26.61 -18.22
N LEU A 325 -3.10 -25.39 -18.70
CA LEU A 325 -2.09 -24.44 -19.19
C LEU A 325 -1.14 -23.99 -18.09
N ILE A 326 -1.66 -23.66 -16.90
CA ILE A 326 -0.82 -23.31 -15.74
C ILE A 326 0.10 -24.47 -15.38
N SER A 327 -0.42 -25.70 -15.33
CA SER A 327 0.37 -26.90 -15.01
C SER A 327 1.47 -27.16 -16.05
N VAL A 328 1.17 -27.04 -17.35
CA VAL A 328 2.15 -27.18 -18.44
C VAL A 328 3.22 -26.09 -18.37
N LEU A 329 2.84 -24.84 -18.08
CA LEU A 329 3.79 -23.73 -17.93
C LEU A 329 4.69 -23.91 -16.69
N THR A 330 4.15 -24.42 -15.58
CA THR A 330 4.95 -24.70 -14.38
C THR A 330 5.89 -25.88 -14.57
N SER A 331 5.46 -26.93 -15.26
CA SER A 331 6.31 -28.07 -15.61
C SER A 331 7.41 -27.67 -16.58
N LYS A 332 7.10 -26.85 -17.60
CA LYS A 332 8.09 -26.35 -18.56
C LYS A 332 9.11 -25.42 -17.89
N LYS A 333 8.68 -24.59 -16.92
CA LYS A 333 9.60 -23.80 -16.09
C LYS A 333 10.51 -24.69 -15.24
N HIS A 334 10.01 -25.79 -14.68
CA HIS A 334 10.83 -26.74 -13.94
C HIS A 334 11.81 -27.51 -14.84
N GLU A 335 11.39 -27.89 -16.05
CA GLU A 335 12.26 -28.52 -17.06
C GLU A 335 13.40 -27.57 -17.48
N GLN A 336 13.07 -26.29 -17.73
CA GLN A 336 14.05 -25.26 -18.10
C GLN A 336 15.02 -24.90 -16.96
N THR A 337 14.64 -25.17 -15.70
CA THR A 337 15.54 -25.00 -14.54
C THR A 337 16.43 -26.23 -14.33
N ARG A 338 16.15 -27.36 -15.00
CA ARG A 338 16.88 -28.63 -14.87
C ARG A 338 17.92 -28.87 -15.97
N GLU A 339 17.85 -28.11 -17.08
CA GLU A 339 18.82 -28.17 -18.19
C GLU A 339 20.03 -27.22 -18.03
N ILE A 340 20.18 -26.54 -16.90
CA ILE A 340 21.39 -25.76 -16.61
C ILE A 340 22.44 -26.72 -16.00
N PRO A 341 23.57 -27.01 -16.68
CA PRO A 341 24.62 -27.87 -16.13
C PRO A 341 25.33 -27.18 -14.96
N PRO A 342 25.79 -27.94 -13.94
CA PRO A 342 26.55 -27.38 -12.84
C PRO A 342 28.02 -27.28 -13.26
N SER A 343 28.54 -26.05 -13.41
CA SER A 343 29.98 -25.80 -13.44
C SER A 343 30.41 -25.06 -12.17
N GLU A 344 31.07 -25.82 -11.29
CA GLU A 344 32.26 -25.50 -10.47
C GLU A 344 32.26 -24.15 -9.72
N GLU A 345 31.92 -24.17 -8.43
CA GLU A 345 32.86 -24.22 -7.28
C GLU A 345 33.50 -22.86 -6.93
N THR A 346 33.14 -22.33 -5.76
CA THR A 346 34.07 -22.16 -4.63
C THR A 346 33.32 -21.80 -3.33
N ASN A 347 33.28 -22.77 -2.40
CA ASN A 347 33.66 -22.68 -0.98
C ASN A 347 33.00 -21.60 -0.09
N THR A 348 31.90 -21.93 0.65
CA THR A 348 31.80 -22.40 2.07
C THR A 348 31.64 -21.28 3.13
N PRO A 349 31.10 -21.52 4.35
CA PRO A 349 30.18 -22.57 4.83
C PRO A 349 28.99 -22.06 5.71
N GLN A 350 28.02 -22.96 5.94
CA GLN A 350 27.20 -23.17 7.14
C GLN A 350 26.44 -21.99 7.78
N ASP A 351 25.09 -22.03 7.71
CA ASP A 351 24.34 -22.49 8.89
C ASP A 351 22.92 -22.94 8.53
N ALA A 352 22.54 -24.07 9.10
CA ALA A 352 21.31 -24.79 8.85
C ALA A 352 20.29 -24.49 9.96
N PHE A 353 19.03 -24.22 9.61
CA PHE A 353 17.87 -24.74 10.37
C PHE A 353 16.61 -24.79 9.47
N PRO A 354 15.86 -25.91 9.45
CA PRO A 354 14.69 -26.09 8.59
C PRO A 354 13.39 -25.62 9.27
N ILE A 355 12.49 -24.98 8.53
CA ILE A 355 11.12 -24.70 8.96
C ILE A 355 10.16 -25.63 8.19
N PRO A 356 9.25 -26.38 8.86
CA PRO A 356 8.32 -27.29 8.20
C PRO A 356 7.20 -26.53 7.49
N ILE A 357 6.98 -26.85 6.21
CA ILE A 357 5.80 -26.43 5.45
C ILE A 357 4.63 -27.30 5.88
N ARG A 358 3.65 -26.70 6.58
CA ARG A 358 2.34 -27.32 6.83
C ARG A 358 1.37 -26.86 5.75
N SER A 359 1.16 -27.76 4.79
CA SER A 359 0.08 -27.72 3.81
C SER A 359 -1.26 -27.99 4.52
N SER A 360 -2.24 -27.13 4.31
CA SER A 360 -3.65 -27.47 4.48
C SER A 360 -4.45 -26.79 3.37
N ASN A 361 -4.74 -27.59 2.34
CA ASN A 361 -5.91 -27.43 1.51
C ASN A 361 -7.15 -27.48 2.42
N ASP A 362 -8.08 -26.54 2.26
CA ASP A 362 -9.49 -26.89 2.29
C ASP A 362 -10.33 -25.92 1.46
N LYS A 363 -11.15 -26.52 0.61
CA LYS A 363 -12.17 -25.91 -0.25
C LYS A 363 -13.53 -26.29 0.34
N THR A 364 -14.41 -25.32 0.56
CA THR A 364 -15.88 -25.39 0.38
C THR A 364 -16.42 -23.95 0.43
N ALA A 365 -16.99 -23.44 -0.67
CA ALA A 365 -18.44 -23.18 -0.86
C ALA A 365 -19.00 -22.12 0.12
N THR A 366 -19.62 -21.00 -0.27
CA THR A 366 -20.72 -20.82 -1.25
C THR A 366 -20.86 -19.35 -1.71
N ASP A 367 -21.58 -19.22 -2.82
CA ASP A 367 -22.09 -18.07 -3.56
C ASP A 367 -22.75 -16.90 -2.80
N ASP A 368 -22.75 -15.77 -3.51
CA ASP A 368 -23.76 -14.70 -3.61
C ASP A 368 -24.14 -13.88 -2.35
N LEU A 369 -23.61 -12.66 -2.27
CA LEU A 369 -24.39 -11.41 -2.38
C LEU A 369 -23.51 -10.16 -2.10
N VAL A 370 -23.85 -9.07 -2.77
CA VAL A 370 -23.40 -7.67 -2.59
C VAL A 370 -22.17 -7.26 -3.39
N GLU A 371 -22.38 -7.12 -4.70
CA GLU A 371 -21.91 -5.93 -5.42
C GLU A 371 -22.63 -4.71 -4.84
N ASP A 372 -21.96 -3.92 -3.99
CA ASP A 372 -21.99 -2.45 -4.05
C ASP A 372 -21.05 -1.89 -2.97
N ALA A 373 -19.87 -1.39 -3.37
CA ALA A 373 -19.00 -0.44 -2.65
C ALA A 373 -17.59 -0.42 -3.27
N ARG A 374 -17.50 -0.26 -4.60
CA ARG A 374 -16.23 0.12 -5.24
C ARG A 374 -16.11 1.64 -5.23
N THR A 375 -15.67 2.20 -4.10
CA THR A 375 -14.77 3.35 -4.07
C THR A 375 -14.20 3.48 -2.65
N ARG A 376 -12.86 3.60 -2.55
CA ARG A 376 -12.03 3.92 -1.35
C ARG A 376 -11.39 2.74 -0.59
N PRO A 377 -10.24 2.21 -1.06
CA PRO A 377 -9.35 1.42 -0.20
C PRO A 377 -8.04 2.15 0.20
N ARG A 378 -7.71 3.32 -0.35
CA ARG A 378 -6.38 3.94 -0.14
C ARG A 378 -6.22 4.75 1.15
N CYS A 379 -7.31 5.16 1.81
CA CYS A 379 -7.25 5.99 3.01
C CYS A 379 -6.94 5.19 4.30
N VAL A 380 -7.32 3.91 4.34
CA VAL A 380 -7.19 3.08 5.55
C VAL A 380 -5.74 2.66 5.81
N ALA A 381 -4.96 2.41 4.75
CA ALA A 381 -3.53 2.08 4.87
C ALA A 381 -2.68 3.29 5.33
N ALA A 382 -3.04 4.51 4.92
CA ALA A 382 -2.35 5.71 5.39
C ALA A 382 -2.66 5.99 6.87
N ALA A 383 -3.90 5.74 7.32
CA ALA A 383 -4.29 5.90 8.71
C ALA A 383 -3.60 4.89 9.63
N SER A 384 -3.43 3.63 9.21
CA SER A 384 -2.75 2.61 10.02
C SER A 384 -1.26 2.89 10.20
N VAL A 385 -0.56 3.37 9.15
CA VAL A 385 0.84 3.82 9.27
C VAL A 385 0.95 5.02 10.22
N TRP A 386 -0.01 5.94 10.22
CA TRP A 386 -0.01 7.10 11.11
C TRP A 386 -0.22 6.72 12.59
N VAL A 387 -1.12 5.77 12.87
CA VAL A 387 -1.34 5.27 14.23
C VAL A 387 -0.09 4.57 14.78
N LEU A 388 0.63 3.81 13.93
CA LEU A 388 1.89 3.19 14.31
C LEU A 388 2.99 4.24 14.58
N LEU A 389 3.04 5.31 13.77
CA LEU A 389 4.02 6.39 13.94
C LEU A 389 3.77 7.19 15.22
N VAL A 390 2.51 7.47 15.55
CA VAL A 390 2.12 8.12 16.83
C VAL A 390 2.41 7.22 18.02
N SER A 391 2.09 5.93 17.93
CA SER A 391 2.40 4.96 19.00
C SER A 391 3.91 4.84 19.23
N TRP A 392 4.71 4.87 18.18
CA TRP A 392 6.16 4.87 18.26
C TRP A 392 6.72 6.15 18.90
N VAL A 393 6.22 7.34 18.51
CA VAL A 393 6.62 8.62 19.12
C VAL A 393 6.24 8.70 20.59
N VAL A 394 5.03 8.26 20.97
CA VAL A 394 4.60 8.21 22.37
C VAL A 394 5.45 7.24 23.19
N SER A 395 5.82 6.08 22.62
CA SER A 395 6.72 5.13 23.28
C SER A 395 8.13 5.72 23.44
N LEU A 396 8.65 6.41 22.42
CA LEU A 396 9.95 7.06 22.45
C LEU A 396 10.00 8.18 23.51
N MET A 397 8.95 8.99 23.62
CA MET A 397 8.83 10.01 24.66
C MET A 397 8.65 9.41 26.06
N GLY A 398 7.94 8.28 26.20
CA GLY A 398 7.84 7.55 27.47
C GLY A 398 9.19 6.97 27.94
N LEU A 399 10.02 6.51 27.00
CA LEU A 399 11.39 6.06 27.27
C LEU A 399 12.33 7.21 27.67
N GLN A 400 12.17 8.41 27.08
CA GLN A 400 12.92 9.59 27.54
C GLN A 400 12.47 10.08 28.92
N ALA A 401 11.17 10.05 29.24
CA ALA A 401 10.66 10.45 30.54
C ALA A 401 11.13 9.51 31.68
N THR A 402 11.34 8.23 31.39
CA THR A 402 11.90 7.27 32.35
C THR A 402 13.43 7.36 32.45
N SER A 403 14.12 7.72 31.37
CA SER A 403 15.56 8.02 31.39
C SER A 403 15.89 9.28 32.20
N CYS A 404 15.11 10.36 32.05
CA CYS A 404 15.28 11.58 32.84
C CYS A 404 14.98 11.38 34.34
N ARG A 405 14.05 10.49 34.70
CA ARG A 405 13.80 10.15 36.12
C ARG A 405 14.97 9.39 36.76
N ARG A 406 15.70 8.57 36.00
CA ARG A 406 16.84 7.81 36.53
C ARG A 406 18.12 8.65 36.66
N ALA A 407 18.20 9.79 35.96
CA ALA A 407 19.32 10.73 36.04
C ALA A 407 19.25 11.69 37.25
N VAL A 408 18.09 11.84 37.90
CA VAL A 408 17.93 12.75 39.06
C VAL A 408 18.37 12.09 40.38
N ASP A 409 18.48 10.76 40.44
CA ASP A 409 18.89 10.02 41.64
C ASP A 409 20.42 9.87 41.80
N TRP A 410 21.22 10.47 40.91
CA TRP A 410 22.70 10.49 40.99
C TRP A 410 23.22 11.92 41.14
N VAL A 411 22.89 12.58 42.25
CA VAL A 411 23.61 13.77 42.71
C VAL A 411 24.47 13.36 43.92
N PRO A 412 25.80 13.31 43.82
CA PRO A 412 26.66 13.10 44.98
C PRO A 412 26.58 14.31 45.91
N GLN A 413 26.19 14.08 47.16
CA GLN A 413 26.35 15.05 48.24
C GLN A 413 27.85 15.34 48.43
N GLY A 414 28.29 16.51 47.96
CA GLY A 414 29.67 16.95 48.10
C GLY A 414 29.75 18.46 48.31
N LYS A 415 30.00 18.83 49.58
CA LYS A 415 30.58 20.08 50.08
C LYS A 415 29.82 21.38 49.85
N ARG A 416 29.17 21.83 50.94
CA ARG A 416 29.06 23.25 51.29
C ARG A 416 30.47 23.76 51.59
N ASP A 417 30.90 24.77 50.87
CA ASP A 417 31.82 25.77 51.40
C ASP A 417 31.19 27.13 51.14
N GLU A 418 31.09 27.88 52.24
CA GLU A 418 30.64 29.25 52.34
C GLU A 418 31.58 30.15 51.53
N HIS A 419 31.02 31.09 50.76
CA HIS A 419 31.64 32.41 50.69
C HIS A 419 30.60 33.50 50.46
N HIS A 420 30.71 34.46 51.36
CA HIS A 420 30.00 35.71 51.51
C HIS A 420 30.48 36.74 50.46
N ASP A 421 29.54 37.64 50.14
CA ASP A 421 29.69 39.08 49.88
C ASP A 421 29.94 39.66 48.47
N GLU A 422 29.38 40.88 48.36
CA GLU A 422 29.48 41.94 47.36
C GLU A 422 28.51 41.82 46.17
N GLU A 423 27.31 42.41 46.23
CA GLU A 423 27.03 43.86 46.04
C GLU A 423 27.79 44.43 44.83
N ASP A 424 27.09 44.56 43.69
CA ASP A 424 27.23 45.79 42.90
C ASP A 424 25.99 46.08 42.07
N THR A 425 25.47 47.28 42.32
CA THR A 425 24.43 48.01 41.63
C THR A 425 25.00 48.69 40.38
N THR A 426 24.34 48.58 39.23
CA THR A 426 24.25 49.64 38.20
C THR A 426 23.11 49.28 37.23
N ASP A 427 22.03 50.06 37.23
CA ASP A 427 21.63 51.03 36.18
C ASP A 427 21.20 50.36 34.86
N ILE A 428 19.91 50.31 34.54
CA ILE A 428 19.17 51.37 33.81
C ILE A 428 19.95 51.84 32.59
N GLU A 429 19.64 51.28 31.41
CA GLU A 429 19.51 52.07 30.19
C GLU A 429 18.35 51.56 29.33
N ASP A 430 17.46 52.49 29.05
CA ASP A 430 16.45 52.51 28.00
C ASP A 430 17.06 52.36 26.60
N SER A 431 16.37 51.64 25.71
CA SER A 431 16.35 51.81 24.24
C SER A 431 15.38 50.75 23.69
N SER A 432 14.14 50.99 23.25
CA SER A 432 13.51 52.06 22.48
C SER A 432 14.09 52.23 21.05
N TRP A 433 13.29 51.75 20.09
CA TRP A 433 13.31 51.87 18.61
C TRP A 433 14.19 50.90 17.78
N ALA A 434 13.54 49.87 17.21
CA ALA A 434 13.23 49.75 15.78
C ALA A 434 12.21 48.61 15.53
#